data_AF-A0AA92U5F2-F1
#
_entry.id   AF-A0AA92U5F2-F1
#
_cell.length_a   1.000
_cell.length_b   1.000
_cell.length_c   1.000
_cell.angle_alpha   90.00
_cell.angle_beta   90.00
_cell.angle_gamma   90.00
#
_symmetry.space_group_name_H-M   'P 1'
#
loop_
_entity.id
_entity.type
_entity.pdbx_description
1 polymer ?
#
loop_
_entity_poly.entity_id
_entity_poly.type
_entity_poly.pdbx_seq_one_letter_code
_entity_poly.pdbx_strand_id
1 'polypeptide(L)'
;MASKAQLAFARQVYAAAVEAKTEIDPAFVTAQAMLETGWGARVIGKANLFGITKGSQWDGDIVMVKTHEYFKTSKQKFKEPDRIVSVCKVAGKNLWYYTVMRAFKDFDSVGDCLKEHERLFQKSGYKDAWPYRKDPFKFAQKICDGVGCKYATDPTYLTTITSIIKTIQRKCV
;
A
#
# COMPACT_ATOMS: atom_id res chain seq x y z
N MET A 1 19.59 -10.95 3.12
CA MET A 1 19.68 -9.67 3.87
C MET A 1 19.40 -8.52 2.90
N ALA A 2 18.77 -7.43 3.37
CA ALA A 2 18.52 -6.25 2.52
C ALA A 2 19.84 -5.60 2.08
N SER A 3 19.88 -5.07 0.86
CA SER A 3 21.05 -4.38 0.30
C SER A 3 21.24 -3.00 0.93
N LYS A 4 22.43 -2.40 0.71
CA LYS A 4 22.72 -1.03 1.18
C LYS A 4 21.74 0.00 0.59
N ALA A 5 21.37 -0.15 -0.69
CA ALA A 5 20.40 0.72 -1.34
C ALA A 5 18.99 0.57 -0.75
N GLN A 6 18.55 -0.67 -0.52
CA GLN A 6 17.26 -0.95 0.11
C GLN A 6 17.17 -0.36 1.52
N LEU A 7 18.25 -0.47 2.31
CA LEU A 7 18.33 0.14 3.64
C LEU A 7 18.37 1.67 3.59
N ALA A 8 19.02 2.26 2.57
CA ALA A 8 19.02 3.70 2.38
C ALA A 8 17.60 4.23 2.09
N PHE A 9 16.87 3.55 1.20
CA PHE A 9 15.48 3.87 0.91
C PHE A 9 14.59 3.70 2.15
N ALA A 10 14.76 2.60 2.91
CA ALA A 10 14.01 2.38 4.14
C ALA A 10 14.26 3.48 5.18
N ARG A 11 15.50 3.98 5.31
CA ARG A 11 15.82 5.12 6.20
C ARG A 11 15.16 6.42 5.73
N GLN A 12 15.10 6.68 4.43
CA GLN A 12 14.41 7.86 3.89
C GLN A 12 12.92 7.82 4.22
N VAL A 13 12.27 6.66 4.03
CA VAL A 13 10.85 6.49 4.38
C VAL A 13 10.63 6.60 5.89
N TYR A 14 11.51 6.02 6.71
CA TYR A 14 11.43 6.13 8.16
C TYR A 14 11.54 7.58 8.64
N ALA A 15 12.52 8.32 8.12
CA ALA A 15 12.69 9.74 8.43
C ALA A 15 11.45 10.56 8.01
N ALA A 16 10.91 10.31 6.81
CA ALA A 16 9.68 10.97 6.36
C ALA A 16 8.46 10.62 7.23
N ALA A 17 8.36 9.40 7.75
CA ALA A 17 7.29 9.01 8.67
C ALA A 17 7.40 9.74 10.02
N VAL A 18 8.61 9.89 10.56
CA VAL A 18 8.86 10.68 11.77
C VAL A 18 8.51 12.15 11.54
N GLU A 19 8.95 12.73 10.42
CA GLU A 19 8.71 14.13 10.07
C GLU A 19 7.23 14.43 9.80
N ALA A 20 6.52 13.51 9.13
CA ALA A 20 5.11 13.65 8.80
C ALA A 20 4.20 13.66 10.03
N LYS A 21 4.71 13.24 11.20
CA LYS A 21 3.98 13.15 12.47
C LYS A 21 2.68 12.33 12.35
N THR A 22 2.75 11.22 11.62
CA THR A 22 1.69 10.22 11.63
C THR A 22 1.56 9.59 13.02
N GLU A 23 0.35 9.16 13.37
CA GLU A 23 0.05 8.48 14.63
C GLU A 23 0.50 7.02 14.64
N ILE A 24 0.61 6.40 13.47
CA ILE A 24 1.12 5.02 13.32
C ILE A 24 2.64 4.99 13.58
N ASP A 25 3.11 3.94 14.25
CA ASP A 25 4.54 3.71 14.51
C ASP A 25 5.38 3.78 13.19
N PRO A 26 6.44 4.61 13.15
CA PRO A 26 7.26 4.78 11.94
C PRO A 26 7.88 3.48 11.42
N ALA A 27 8.23 2.53 12.29
CA ALA A 27 8.79 1.25 11.86
C ALA A 27 7.74 0.38 11.17
N PHE A 28 6.49 0.39 11.65
CA PHE A 28 5.39 -0.31 10.99
C PHE A 28 5.11 0.25 9.59
N VAL A 29 4.90 1.57 9.48
CA VAL A 29 4.52 2.16 8.19
C VAL A 29 5.66 2.07 7.16
N THR A 30 6.92 2.19 7.62
CA THR A 30 8.10 1.94 6.77
C THR A 30 8.14 0.48 6.30
N ALA A 31 7.84 -0.47 7.17
CA ALA A 31 7.82 -1.88 6.80
C ALA A 31 6.75 -2.18 5.74
N GLN A 32 5.56 -1.57 5.86
CA GLN A 32 4.53 -1.69 4.81
C GLN A 32 5.02 -1.09 3.50
N ALA A 33 5.59 0.11 3.52
CA ALA A 33 6.14 0.73 2.32
C ALA A 33 7.22 -0.15 1.64
N MET A 34 8.10 -0.78 2.42
CA MET A 34 9.10 -1.69 1.86
C MET A 34 8.46 -2.93 1.23
N LEU A 35 7.39 -3.46 1.82
CA LEU A 35 6.68 -4.59 1.26
C LEU A 35 5.98 -4.21 -0.06
N GLU A 36 5.21 -3.12 -0.06
CA GLU A 36 4.39 -2.69 -1.22
C GLU A 36 5.24 -2.24 -2.42
N THR A 37 6.38 -1.59 -2.16
CA THR A 37 7.27 -1.10 -3.22
C THR A 37 8.30 -2.12 -3.69
N GLY A 38 8.35 -3.31 -3.07
CA GLY A 38 9.43 -4.27 -3.28
C GLY A 38 10.79 -3.67 -2.89
N TRP A 39 10.86 -3.03 -1.73
CA TRP A 39 12.03 -2.32 -1.18
C TRP A 39 12.52 -1.18 -2.08
N GLY A 40 11.58 -0.37 -2.58
CA GLY A 40 11.86 0.80 -3.43
C GLY A 40 12.02 0.50 -4.91
N ALA A 41 11.86 -0.75 -5.34
CA ALA A 41 11.95 -1.11 -6.75
C ALA A 41 10.82 -0.51 -7.60
N ARG A 42 9.66 -0.23 -6.99
CA ARG A 42 8.49 0.33 -7.67
C ARG A 42 7.82 1.38 -6.79
N VAL A 43 7.95 2.64 -7.20
CA VAL A 43 7.19 3.78 -6.66
C VAL A 43 6.36 4.33 -7.80
N ILE A 44 5.08 4.61 -7.55
CA ILE A 44 4.20 5.21 -8.55
C ILE A 44 4.30 6.73 -8.45
N GLY A 45 4.49 7.39 -9.60
CA GLY A 45 4.66 8.83 -9.65
C GLY A 45 5.86 9.30 -8.83
N LYS A 46 5.73 10.46 -8.20
CA LYS A 46 6.78 11.08 -7.37
C LYS A 46 6.97 10.34 -6.05
N ALA A 47 5.88 9.96 -5.37
CA ALA A 47 5.94 9.47 -3.99
C ALA A 47 4.86 8.47 -3.56
N ASN A 48 4.07 7.89 -4.47
CA ASN A 48 3.01 6.94 -4.09
C ASN A 48 3.57 5.54 -3.80
N LEU A 49 3.84 5.29 -2.52
CA LEU A 49 4.45 4.06 -2.01
C LEU A 49 3.47 2.88 -1.93
N PHE A 50 2.17 3.14 -1.79
CA PHE A 50 1.15 2.12 -1.49
C PHE A 50 0.20 1.85 -2.67
N GLY A 51 0.49 2.42 -3.85
CA GLY A 51 -0.39 2.27 -5.02
C GLY A 51 -1.80 2.81 -4.78
N ILE A 52 -1.93 3.95 -4.09
CA ILE A 52 -3.23 4.52 -3.76
C ILE A 52 -3.86 5.09 -5.02
N THR A 53 -4.95 4.45 -5.48
CA THR A 53 -5.74 4.95 -6.63
C THR A 53 -6.43 6.26 -6.29
N LYS A 54 -6.75 7.08 -7.30
CA LYS A 54 -7.38 8.41 -7.15
C LYS A 54 -8.60 8.37 -6.20
N GLY A 55 -9.47 7.38 -6.38
CA GLY A 55 -10.77 7.36 -5.71
C GLY A 55 -11.64 8.55 -6.13
N SER A 56 -12.74 8.78 -5.41
CA SER A 56 -13.70 9.85 -5.75
C SER A 56 -13.39 11.20 -5.10
N GLN A 57 -12.62 11.22 -4.01
CA GLN A 57 -12.42 12.41 -3.17
C GLN A 57 -11.09 13.14 -3.43
N TRP A 58 -10.24 12.63 -4.33
CA TRP A 58 -8.97 13.26 -4.65
C TRP A 58 -9.12 14.26 -5.79
N ASP A 59 -8.67 15.49 -5.56
CA ASP A 59 -8.66 16.60 -6.51
C ASP A 59 -7.25 17.02 -6.96
N GLY A 60 -6.20 16.54 -6.28
CA GLY A 60 -4.81 16.79 -6.66
C GLY A 60 -4.32 16.01 -7.90
N ASP A 61 -3.01 16.10 -8.14
CA ASP A 61 -2.34 15.50 -9.28
C ASP A 61 -2.53 13.98 -9.35
N ILE A 62 -2.56 13.47 -10.58
CA ILE A 62 -2.69 12.04 -10.84
C ILE A 62 -1.65 11.57 -11.86
N VAL A 63 -1.28 10.31 -11.74
CA VAL A 63 -0.49 9.60 -12.75
C VAL A 63 -1.30 8.41 -13.29
N MET A 64 -1.36 8.29 -14.62
CA MET A 64 -2.04 7.18 -15.29
C MET A 64 -1.06 6.01 -15.45
N VAL A 65 -1.36 4.88 -14.81
CA VAL A 65 -0.52 3.67 -14.86
C VAL A 65 -1.30 2.53 -15.50
N LYS A 66 -0.63 1.77 -16.37
CA LYS A 66 -1.19 0.55 -16.97
C LYS A 66 -1.18 -0.58 -15.93
N THR A 67 -2.35 -1.12 -15.61
CA THR A 67 -2.54 -2.25 -14.70
C THR A 67 -3.13 -3.44 -15.43
N HIS A 68 -3.03 -4.60 -14.79
CA HIS A 68 -3.56 -5.87 -15.28
C HIS A 68 -4.44 -6.49 -14.20
N GLU A 69 -5.71 -6.70 -14.51
CA GLU A 69 -6.74 -7.09 -13.54
C GLU A 69 -7.55 -8.28 -14.05
N TYR A 70 -7.96 -9.17 -13.14
CA TYR A 70 -8.76 -10.34 -13.46
C TYR A 70 -10.18 -10.19 -12.89
N PHE A 71 -11.18 -10.31 -13.75
CA PHE A 71 -12.60 -10.25 -13.37
C PHE A 71 -13.36 -11.50 -13.81
N LYS A 72 -14.47 -11.81 -13.13
CA LYS A 72 -15.36 -12.93 -13.51
C LYS A 72 -16.25 -12.61 -14.72
N THR A 73 -16.28 -11.35 -15.17
CA THR A 73 -17.14 -10.86 -16.26
C THR A 73 -16.34 -10.08 -17.30
N SER A 74 -16.80 -10.07 -18.55
CA SER A 74 -16.31 -9.20 -19.64
C SER A 74 -16.94 -7.80 -19.65
N LYS A 75 -17.88 -7.53 -18.73
CA LYS A 75 -18.66 -6.29 -18.68
C LYS A 75 -18.29 -5.40 -17.49
N GLN A 76 -17.07 -5.52 -16.97
CA GLN A 76 -16.62 -4.66 -15.87
C GLN A 76 -16.60 -3.20 -16.34
N LYS A 77 -17.11 -2.30 -15.51
CA LYS A 77 -17.12 -0.86 -15.79
C LYS A 77 -16.06 -0.15 -14.96
N PHE A 78 -15.43 0.85 -15.56
CA PHE A 78 -14.53 1.79 -14.93
C PHE A 78 -15.11 3.19 -15.12
N LYS A 79 -14.89 4.07 -14.13
CA LYS A 79 -15.29 5.47 -14.20
C LYS A 79 -14.08 6.29 -14.62
N GLU A 80 -14.32 7.36 -15.38
CA GLU A 80 -13.26 8.29 -15.72
C GLU A 80 -12.53 8.80 -14.46
N PRO A 81 -11.21 9.00 -14.54
CA PRO A 81 -10.35 8.89 -15.72
C PRO A 81 -9.86 7.45 -16.04
N ASP A 82 -10.26 6.44 -15.27
CA ASP A 82 -9.86 5.06 -15.52
C ASP A 82 -10.50 4.55 -16.83
N ARG A 83 -9.71 3.84 -17.65
CA ARG A 83 -10.20 3.33 -18.94
C ARG A 83 -9.63 1.96 -19.28
N ILE A 84 -10.49 1.12 -19.86
CA ILE A 84 -10.11 -0.20 -20.37
C ILE A 84 -9.29 -0.01 -21.64
N VAL A 85 -8.13 -0.66 -21.70
CA VAL A 85 -7.28 -0.74 -22.90
C VAL A 85 -7.61 -2.00 -23.69
N SER A 86 -7.74 -3.14 -23.01
CA SER A 86 -8.10 -4.40 -23.65
C SER A 86 -8.76 -5.37 -22.66
N VAL A 87 -9.54 -6.31 -23.20
CA VAL A 87 -10.17 -7.41 -22.46
C VAL A 87 -9.99 -8.70 -23.25
N CYS A 88 -9.50 -9.76 -22.61
CA CYS A 88 -9.42 -11.09 -23.21
C CYS A 88 -9.91 -12.18 -22.25
N LYS A 89 -10.51 -13.24 -22.80
CA LYS A 89 -10.91 -14.41 -22.01
C LYS A 89 -9.67 -15.22 -21.64
N VAL A 90 -9.54 -15.59 -20.37
CA VAL A 90 -8.43 -16.45 -19.93
C VAL A 90 -8.75 -17.89 -20.31
N ALA A 91 -7.90 -18.50 -21.14
CA ALA A 91 -8.08 -19.88 -21.58
C ALA A 91 -8.19 -20.83 -20.38
N GLY A 92 -9.17 -21.74 -20.43
CA GLY A 92 -9.39 -22.75 -19.39
C GLY A 92 -9.86 -22.20 -18.02
N LYS A 93 -10.14 -20.91 -17.88
CA LYS A 93 -10.60 -20.32 -16.61
C LYS A 93 -11.88 -19.52 -16.78
N ASN A 94 -12.71 -19.49 -15.76
CA ASN A 94 -13.85 -18.57 -15.73
C ASN A 94 -13.44 -17.16 -15.29
N LEU A 95 -12.42 -16.61 -15.95
CA LEU A 95 -11.85 -15.29 -15.70
C LEU A 95 -11.63 -14.55 -17.02
N TRP A 96 -11.60 -13.24 -16.92
CA TRP A 96 -11.32 -12.29 -17.99
C TRP A 96 -10.15 -11.43 -17.55
N TYR A 97 -9.15 -11.29 -18.41
CA TYR A 97 -7.97 -10.49 -18.19
C TYR A 97 -8.16 -9.12 -18.83
N TYR A 98 -8.02 -8.07 -18.02
CA TYR A 98 -8.16 -6.69 -18.41
C TYR A 98 -6.81 -6.01 -18.36
N THR A 99 -6.49 -5.25 -19.40
CA THR A 99 -5.47 -4.20 -19.31
C THR A 99 -6.19 -2.88 -19.15
N VAL A 100 -5.86 -2.13 -18.09
CA VAL A 100 -6.60 -0.92 -17.71
C VAL A 100 -5.59 0.21 -17.48
N MET A 101 -5.89 1.42 -17.94
CA MET A 101 -5.19 2.61 -17.44
C MET A 101 -5.92 3.06 -16.18
N ARG A 102 -5.24 3.01 -15.04
CA ARG A 102 -5.75 3.40 -13.73
C ARG A 102 -5.10 4.71 -13.29
N ALA A 103 -5.89 5.61 -12.73
CA ALA A 103 -5.41 6.82 -12.10
C ALA A 103 -4.97 6.54 -10.67
N PHE A 104 -3.70 6.86 -10.39
CA PHE A 104 -3.13 6.85 -9.06
C PHE A 104 -2.87 8.27 -8.60
N LYS A 105 -2.93 8.50 -7.29
CA LYS A 105 -2.56 9.79 -6.70
C LYS A 105 -1.07 10.03 -6.93
N ASP A 106 -0.71 11.23 -7.37
CA ASP A 106 0.68 11.66 -7.49
C ASP A 106 1.00 12.65 -6.38
N PHE A 107 1.49 12.14 -5.25
CA PHE A 107 1.77 12.95 -4.07
C PHE A 107 3.04 13.79 -4.25
N ASP A 108 3.05 15.02 -3.74
CA ASP A 108 4.24 15.88 -3.80
C ASP A 108 5.37 15.39 -2.87
N SER A 109 5.04 14.67 -1.80
CA SER A 109 6.01 14.14 -0.87
C SER A 109 5.66 12.74 -0.36
N VAL A 110 6.68 12.02 0.14
CA VAL A 110 6.49 10.75 0.86
C VAL A 110 5.64 10.97 2.11
N GLY A 111 5.81 12.10 2.81
CA GLY A 111 5.02 12.44 3.99
C GLY A 111 3.52 12.53 3.70
N ASP A 112 3.13 13.11 2.56
CA ASP A 112 1.72 13.20 2.17
C ASP A 112 1.13 11.84 1.79
N CYS A 113 1.93 10.99 1.13
CA CYS A 113 1.55 9.61 0.87
C CYS A 113 1.32 8.83 2.18
N LEU A 114 2.20 8.99 3.18
CA LEU A 114 2.09 8.34 4.48
C LEU A 114 0.85 8.79 5.27
N LYS A 115 0.55 10.10 5.27
CA LYS A 115 -0.67 10.64 5.89
C LYS A 115 -1.94 10.10 5.23
N GLU A 116 -1.94 9.99 3.89
CA GLU A 116 -3.07 9.44 3.17
C GLU A 116 -3.26 7.94 3.44
N HIS A 117 -2.16 7.20 3.57
CA HIS A 117 -2.20 5.79 3.98
C HIS A 117 -2.73 5.62 5.41
N GLU A 118 -2.36 6.49 6.36
CA GLU A 118 -2.89 6.45 7.72
C GLU A 118 -4.42 6.57 7.77
N ARG A 119 -5.01 7.42 6.91
CA ARG A 119 -6.47 7.60 6.82
C ARG A 119 -7.22 6.31 6.52
N LEU A 120 -6.58 5.31 5.89
CA LEU A 120 -7.16 3.98 5.72
C LEU A 120 -7.51 3.34 7.07
N PHE A 121 -6.58 3.40 8.01
CA PHE A 121 -6.69 2.75 9.32
C PHE A 121 -7.55 3.51 10.32
N GLN A 122 -7.90 4.77 10.02
CA GLN A 122 -8.87 5.56 10.79
C GLN A 122 -10.33 5.22 10.44
N LYS A 123 -10.57 4.42 9.39
CA LYS A 123 -11.93 3.99 9.02
C LYS A 123 -12.49 3.01 10.05
N SER A 124 -13.82 2.97 10.16
CA SER A 124 -14.55 2.12 11.12
C SER A 124 -14.21 0.63 11.04
N GLY A 125 -13.78 0.15 9.87
CA GLY A 125 -13.34 -1.23 9.66
C GLY A 125 -12.07 -1.62 10.42
N TYR A 126 -11.23 -0.65 10.82
CA TYR A 126 -9.98 -0.89 11.56
C TYR A 126 -10.05 -0.39 13.01
N LYS A 127 -11.25 -0.10 13.52
CA LYS A 127 -11.46 0.45 14.87
C LYS A 127 -10.88 -0.43 15.98
N ASP A 128 -10.82 -1.74 15.77
CA ASP A 128 -10.29 -2.72 16.72
C ASP A 128 -8.75 -2.77 16.70
N ALA A 129 -8.13 -2.39 15.59
CA ALA A 129 -6.69 -2.30 15.43
C ALA A 129 -6.13 -0.94 15.86
N TRP A 130 -6.86 0.15 15.60
CA TRP A 130 -6.40 1.53 15.83
C TRP A 130 -5.84 1.84 17.24
N PRO A 131 -6.36 1.27 18.35
CA PRO A 131 -5.76 1.46 19.67
C PRO A 131 -4.29 1.03 19.75
N TYR A 132 -3.88 0.09 18.91
CA TYR A 132 -2.54 -0.49 18.90
C TYR A 132 -1.60 0.16 17.87
N ARG A 133 -2.01 1.23 17.18
CA ARG A 133 -1.23 1.87 16.10
C ARG A 133 0.22 2.27 16.47
N LYS A 134 0.51 2.45 17.75
CA LYS A 134 1.86 2.76 18.27
C LYS A 134 2.68 1.53 18.69
N ASP A 135 2.10 0.34 18.61
CA ASP A 135 2.80 -0.94 18.76
C ASP A 135 2.85 -1.62 17.38
N PRO A 136 4.01 -1.62 16.69
CA PRO A 136 4.10 -2.07 15.32
C PRO A 136 3.76 -3.57 15.16
N PHE A 137 4.08 -4.41 16.15
CA PHE A 137 3.81 -5.84 16.07
C PHE A 137 2.37 -6.17 16.39
N LYS A 138 1.82 -5.54 17.44
CA LYS A 138 0.42 -5.75 17.81
C LYS A 138 -0.51 -5.17 16.76
N PHE A 139 -0.19 -4.02 16.18
CA PHE A 139 -0.95 -3.44 15.08
C PHE A 139 -0.97 -4.37 13.87
N ALA A 140 0.20 -4.90 13.45
CA ALA A 140 0.29 -5.88 12.38
C ALA A 140 -0.57 -7.13 12.63
N GLN A 141 -0.57 -7.65 13.87
CA GLN A 141 -1.42 -8.77 14.25
C GLN A 141 -2.91 -8.42 14.10
N LYS A 142 -3.32 -7.26 14.62
CA LYS A 142 -4.72 -6.83 14.66
C LYS A 142 -5.31 -6.61 13.27
N ILE A 143 -4.55 -6.06 12.32
CA ILE A 143 -5.05 -5.86 10.94
C ILE A 143 -5.15 -7.17 10.13
N CYS A 144 -4.73 -8.31 10.72
CA CYS A 144 -4.73 -9.63 10.08
C CYS A 144 -5.61 -10.68 10.79
N ASP A 145 -6.01 -10.45 12.04
CA ASP A 145 -6.69 -11.46 12.87
C ASP A 145 -8.15 -11.75 12.45
N GLY A 146 -8.74 -10.87 11.64
CA GLY A 146 -10.10 -11.03 11.12
C GLY A 146 -11.22 -10.59 12.07
N VAL A 147 -10.89 -9.85 13.14
CA VAL A 147 -11.90 -9.20 14.00
C VAL A 147 -12.51 -8.00 13.28
N GLY A 148 -11.67 -7.14 12.71
CA GLY A 148 -12.07 -6.05 11.82
C GLY A 148 -11.86 -6.39 10.34
N CYS A 149 -11.68 -5.34 9.53
CA CYS A 149 -11.23 -5.49 8.15
C CYS A 149 -9.84 -6.16 8.12
N LYS A 150 -9.69 -7.17 7.27
CA LYS A 150 -8.39 -7.76 6.97
C LYS A 150 -7.65 -6.89 5.95
N TYR A 151 -6.44 -6.46 6.28
CA TYR A 151 -5.59 -5.71 5.36
C TYR A 151 -5.09 -6.59 4.20
N ALA A 152 -4.68 -7.81 4.51
CA ALA A 152 -4.19 -8.78 3.53
C ALA A 152 -4.82 -10.16 3.75
N THR A 153 -5.02 -10.89 2.65
CA THR A 153 -5.51 -12.29 2.65
C THR A 153 -4.38 -13.32 2.52
N ASP A 154 -3.15 -12.88 2.24
CA ASP A 154 -1.97 -13.73 2.18
C ASP A 154 -1.67 -14.31 3.58
N PRO A 155 -1.65 -15.65 3.75
CA PRO A 155 -1.38 -16.28 5.04
C PRO A 155 0.00 -15.98 5.60
N THR A 156 0.95 -15.56 4.77
CA THR A 156 2.33 -15.25 5.15
C THR A 156 2.57 -13.77 5.46
N TYR A 157 1.56 -12.92 5.24
CA TYR A 157 1.70 -11.47 5.40
C TYR A 157 2.20 -11.08 6.79
N LEU A 158 1.57 -11.60 7.86
CA LEU A 158 1.92 -11.25 9.24
C LEU A 158 3.38 -11.61 9.58
N THR A 159 3.82 -12.80 9.17
CA THR A 159 5.20 -13.25 9.36
C THR A 159 6.18 -12.36 8.60
N THR A 160 5.85 -12.03 7.36
CA THR A 160 6.67 -11.20 6.49
C THR A 160 6.81 -9.78 7.06
N ILE A 161 5.70 -9.10 7.35
CA ILE A 161 5.72 -7.73 7.85
C ILE A 161 6.44 -7.65 9.20
N THR A 162 6.24 -8.64 10.09
CA THR A 162 6.95 -8.73 11.38
C THR A 162 8.47 -8.82 11.21
N SER A 163 8.94 -9.60 10.22
CA SER A 163 10.36 -9.71 9.90
C SER A 163 10.94 -8.39 9.37
N ILE A 164 10.17 -7.68 8.53
CA ILE A 164 10.57 -6.38 8.00
C ILE A 164 10.63 -5.34 9.14
N ILE A 165 9.61 -5.27 10.01
CA ILE A 165 9.60 -4.37 11.19
C ILE A 165 10.87 -4.56 12.05
N LYS A 166 11.22 -5.81 12.37
CA LYS A 166 12.47 -6.13 13.11
C LYS A 166 13.72 -5.67 12.38
N THR A 167 13.71 -5.64 11.05
CA THR A 167 14.83 -5.14 10.25
C THR A 167 14.89 -3.61 10.31
N ILE A 168 13.75 -2.93 10.20
CA ILE A 168 13.67 -1.46 10.31
C ILE A 168 14.13 -1.00 11.69
N GLN A 169 13.61 -1.59 12.77
CA GLN A 169 13.98 -1.25 14.14
C GLN A 169 15.48 -1.41 14.43
N ARG A 170 16.14 -2.38 13.79
CA ARG A 170 17.59 -2.63 14.00
C ARG A 170 18.51 -1.79 13.13
N LYS A 171 18.02 -1.22 12.02
CA LYS A 171 18.88 -0.66 10.96
C LYS A 171 18.55 0.77 10.57
N CYS A 172 17.36 1.28 10.93
CA CYS A 172 16.84 2.57 10.48
C CYS A 172 16.45 3.52 11.62
N VAL A 173 16.25 3.01 12.83
CA VAL A 173 16.07 3.80 14.06
C VAL A 173 17.42 4.31 14.55
#